data_AF-A0A378U4I3-F1
#
_entry.id   AF-A0A378U4I3-F1
#
_cell.length_a   1.000
_cell.length_b   1.000
_cell.length_c   1.000
_cell.angle_alpha   90.00
_cell.angle_beta   90.00
_cell.angle_gamma   90.00
#
_symmetry.space_group_name_H-M   'P 1'
#
loop_
_entity.id
_entity.type
_entity.pdbx_description
1 polymer ?
#
loop_
_entity_poly.entity_id
_entity_poly.type
_entity_poly.pdbx_seq_one_letter_code
_entity_poly.pdbx_strand_id
1 'polypeptide(L)' 'MKYIIMKESIAIEKGVIPEDHYFPTQDNQVIFKKDMLTIYSQKEHHIDFEYEELETAQALNKIDTWK' A
#
# COMPACT_ATOMS: atom_id res chain seq x y z
N MET A 1 -3.07 12.59 7.21
CA MET A 1 -3.17 11.70 6.02
C MET A 1 -2.10 10.64 6.17
N LYS A 2 -2.47 9.36 6.04
CA LYS A 2 -1.55 8.23 6.30
C LYS A 2 -1.32 7.42 5.02
N TYR A 3 -0.16 6.80 4.94
CA TYR A 3 0.21 5.86 3.90
C TYR A 3 0.36 4.48 4.51
N ILE A 4 0.42 3.48 3.65
CA ILE A 4 0.62 2.11 4.02
C ILE A 4 1.72 1.55 3.14
N ILE A 5 2.60 0.76 3.74
CA ILE A 5 3.55 -0.09 3.04
C ILE A 5 3.21 -1.55 3.30
N MET A 6 3.19 -2.35 2.24
CA MET A 6 2.94 -3.78 2.32
C MET A 6 3.56 -4.49 1.13
N LYS A 7 3.52 -5.83 1.11
CA LYS A 7 3.98 -6.60 -0.05
C LYS A 7 3.11 -6.33 -1.27
N GLU A 8 3.74 -5.98 -2.39
CA GLU A 8 3.09 -5.70 -3.67
C GLU A 8 2.27 -6.89 -4.14
N SER A 9 2.86 -8.10 -4.12
CA SER A 9 2.16 -9.31 -4.55
C SER A 9 0.86 -9.56 -3.76
N ILE A 10 0.85 -9.25 -2.45
CA ILE A 10 -0.35 -9.42 -1.61
C ILE A 10 -1.39 -8.36 -1.97
N ALA A 11 -0.96 -7.11 -2.15
CA ALA A 11 -1.87 -6.03 -2.51
C ALA A 11 -2.57 -6.29 -3.86
N ILE A 12 -1.85 -6.88 -4.81
CA ILE A 12 -2.37 -7.33 -6.11
C ILE A 12 -3.27 -8.55 -5.96
N GLU A 13 -2.81 -9.61 -5.29
CA GLU A 13 -3.58 -10.86 -5.11
C GLU A 13 -4.92 -10.61 -4.42
N LYS A 14 -4.93 -9.71 -3.44
CA LYS A 14 -6.14 -9.31 -2.72
C LYS A 14 -6.99 -8.29 -3.49
N GLY A 15 -6.51 -7.75 -4.61
CA GLY A 15 -7.23 -6.76 -5.41
C GLY A 15 -7.35 -5.39 -4.72
N VAL A 16 -6.44 -5.07 -3.80
CA VAL A 16 -6.34 -3.73 -3.18
C VAL A 16 -5.85 -2.72 -4.22
N ILE A 17 -4.93 -3.16 -5.07
CA ILE A 17 -4.39 -2.41 -6.21
C ILE A 17 -4.38 -3.30 -7.46
N PRO A 18 -4.50 -2.73 -8.67
CA PRO A 18 -4.40 -3.49 -9.92
C PRO A 18 -2.95 -3.92 -10.21
N GLU A 19 -2.75 -4.96 -11.03
CA GLU A 19 -1.40 -5.38 -11.49
C GLU A 19 -0.66 -4.25 -12.23
N ASP A 20 -1.38 -3.45 -13.02
CA ASP A 20 -0.86 -2.29 -13.73
C ASP A 20 -1.14 -1.01 -12.91
N HIS A 21 -0.39 -0.82 -11.83
CA HIS A 21 -0.51 0.34 -10.95
C HIS A 21 0.67 1.31 -11.07
N TYR A 22 0.40 2.59 -10.80
CA TYR A 22 1.43 3.66 -10.79
C TYR A 22 2.03 3.91 -9.39
N PHE A 23 1.74 3.05 -8.41
CA PHE A 23 2.25 3.24 -7.06
C PHE A 23 3.76 2.95 -6.99
N PRO A 24 4.52 3.70 -6.16
CA PRO A 24 5.93 3.42 -5.95
C PRO A 24 6.13 2.01 -5.39
N THR A 25 7.06 1.27 -5.99
CA THR A 25 7.43 -0.08 -5.59
C THR A 25 8.94 -0.25 -5.47
N GLN A 26 9.39 -0.95 -4.43
CA GLN A 26 10.78 -1.37 -4.27
C GLN A 26 10.82 -2.69 -3.48
N ASP A 27 11.69 -3.62 -3.87
CA ASP A 27 11.92 -4.89 -3.16
C ASP A 27 10.61 -5.65 -2.81
N ASN A 28 9.69 -5.75 -3.78
CA ASN A 28 8.38 -6.38 -3.63
C ASN A 28 7.47 -5.73 -2.57
N GLN A 29 7.72 -4.46 -2.24
CA GLN A 29 6.88 -3.64 -1.38
C GLN A 29 6.28 -2.51 -2.19
N VAL A 30 5.07 -2.10 -1.84
CA VAL A 30 4.34 -1.00 -2.47
C VAL A 30 3.89 -0.01 -1.40
N ILE A 31 3.96 1.28 -1.72
CA ILE A 31 3.47 2.36 -0.85
C ILE A 31 2.27 3.05 -1.49
N PHE A 32 1.16 3.11 -0.78
CA PHE A 32 -0.04 3.83 -1.23
C PHE A 32 -0.83 4.45 -0.06
N LYS A 33 -1.83 5.27 -0.37
CA LYS A 33 -2.62 6.00 0.63
C LYS A 33 -3.53 5.05 1.41
N LYS A 34 -3.65 5.25 2.73
CA LYS A 34 -4.52 4.42 3.60
C LYS A 34 -6.00 4.42 3.20
N ASP A 35 -6.44 5.46 2.50
CA ASP A 35 -7.81 5.56 1.99
C ASP A 35 -8.15 4.40 1.05
N MET A 36 -7.19 3.90 0.26
CA MET A 36 -7.40 2.74 -0.62
C MET A 36 -7.74 1.48 0.18
N LEU A 37 -7.00 1.22 1.25
CA LEU A 37 -7.25 0.07 2.13
C LEU A 37 -8.57 0.23 2.91
N THR A 38 -8.92 1.46 3.26
CA THR A 38 -10.19 1.77 3.93
C THR A 38 -11.38 1.47 3.01
N ILE A 39 -11.30 1.87 1.74
CA ILE A 39 -12.33 1.56 0.72
C ILE A 39 -12.42 0.05 0.49
N TYR A 40 -11.27 -0.64 0.42
CA TYR A 40 -11.22 -2.09 0.29
C TYR A 40 -11.94 -2.79 1.45
N SER A 41 -11.64 -2.40 2.70
CA SER A 41 -12.26 -2.99 3.89
C SER A 41 -13.78 -2.74 3.98
N GLN A 42 -14.28 -1.63 3.44
CA GLN A 42 -15.72 -1.33 3.43
C GLN A 42 -16.53 -2.23 2.47
N LYS A 43 -15.89 -2.84 1.47
CA LYS A 43 -16.53 -3.71 0.48
C LYS A 43 -16.64 -5.17 0.95
N GLU A 44 -16.86 -5.40 2.25
CA GLU A 44 -16.92 -6.73 2.90
C GLU A 44 -15.62 -7.55 2.85
N HIS A 45 -14.47 -6.94 2.50
CA HIS A 45 -13.19 -7.62 2.57
C HIS A 45 -12.57 -7.50 3.97
N HIS A 46 -12.31 -8.63 4.60
CA HIS A 46 -11.49 -8.68 5.81
C HIS A 46 -10.02 -8.45 5.45
N ILE A 47 -9.36 -7.55 6.17
CA ILE A 47 -7.91 -7.35 6.04
C ILE A 47 -7.23 -8.45 6.87
N ASP A 48 -6.79 -9.50 6.19
CA ASP A 48 -6.07 -10.65 6.76
C ASP A 48 -4.64 -10.72 6.22
N PHE A 49 -3.97 -9.57 6.15
CA PHE A 49 -2.60 -9.48 5.66
C PHE A 49 -1.83 -8.41 6.42
N GLU A 50 -0.52 -8.62 6.52
CA GLU A 50 0.38 -7.70 7.21
C GLU A 50 0.64 -6.45 6.36
N TYR A 51 0.50 -5.30 7.01
CA TYR A 51 0.80 -4.00 6.45
C TYR A 51 1.33 -3.07 7.56
N GLU A 52 2.14 -2.10 7.20
CA GLU A 52 2.67 -1.08 8.12
C GLU A 52 2.10 0.30 7.76
N GLU A 53 1.60 1.02 8.75
CA GLU A 53 1.15 2.40 8.58
C GLU A 53 2.32 3.37 8.66
N LEU A 54 2.38 4.29 7.71
CA LEU A 54 3.39 5.34 7.63
C LEU A 54 2.72 6.70 7.74
N GLU A 55 3.33 7.59 8.51
CA GLU A 55 3.02 9.02 8.41
C GLU A 55 3.46 9.57 7.06
N THR A 56 2.83 10.66 6.61
CA THR A 56 3.12 11.25 5.29
C THR A 56 4.62 11.54 5.11
N ALA A 57 5.28 12.10 6.12
CA ALA A 57 6.71 12.39 6.04
C ALA A 57 7.57 11.12 5.88
N GLN A 58 7.21 10.03 6.58
CA GLN A 58 7.94 8.76 6.50
C GLN A 58 7.76 8.10 5.13
N ALA A 59 6.54 8.13 4.59
CA ALA A 59 6.23 7.58 3.29
C ALA A 59 6.99 8.32 2.18
N LEU A 60 6.99 9.66 2.20
CA LEU A 60 7.72 10.46 1.22
C LEU A 60 9.23 10.23 1.30
N ASN A 61 9.80 10.15 2.51
CA ASN A 61 11.23 9.84 2.67
C ASN A 61 11.59 8.46 2.10
N LYS A 62 10.74 7.44 2.34
CA LYS A 62 10.95 6.10 1.75
C LYS A 62 10.86 6.15 0.22
N ILE A 63 9.81 6.77 -0.33
CA ILE A 63 9.64 6.91 -1.79
C ILE A 63 10.83 7.63 -2.43
N ASP A 64 11.37 8.67 -1.79
CA ASP A 64 12.56 9.37 -2.31
C ASP A 64 13.82 8.50 -2.25
N THR A 65 13.93 7.62 -1.23
CA THR A 65 15.01 6.63 -1.11
C THR A 65 14.89 5.50 -2.14
N TRP A 66 13.69 5.25 -2.66
CA TRP A 66 13.41 4.18 -3.62
C TRP A 66 13.84 4.51 -5.06
N LYS A 67 14.42 5.70 -5.28
CA LYS A 67 14.95 6.16 -6.57
C LYS A 67 16.10 5.31 -7.10
#